data_AF-A0A060A938-F1
#
_entry.id   AF-A0A060A938-F1
#
_cell.length_a   1.000
_cell.length_b   1.000
_cell.length_c   1.000
_cell.angle_alpha   90.00
_cell.angle_beta   90.00
_cell.angle_gamma   90.00
#
_symmetry.space_group_name_H-M   'P 1'
#
loop_
_entity.id
_entity.type
_entity.pdbx_description
1 polymer ?
#
loop_
_entity_poly.entity_id
_entity_poly.type
_entity_poly.pdbx_seq_one_letter_code
_entity_poly.pdbx_strand_id
1 'polypeptide(L)' 'MSIVLQILVVGLIIYSLVLIIAVPVSLSTVSGWSRYKSTIVSASIGWVGLVLLTGFFNSFVS' A
#
# COMPACT_ATOMS: atom_id res chain seq x y z
N MET A 1 9.36 -17.27 13.50
CA MET A 1 7.94 -17.11 13.09
C MET A 1 7.30 -16.00 13.92
N SER A 2 7.15 -14.81 13.34
CA SER A 2 6.55 -13.66 14.03
C SER A 2 5.14 -13.41 13.50
N ILE A 3 4.13 -13.55 14.36
CA ILE A 3 2.72 -13.29 14.01
C ILE A 3 2.52 -11.84 13.53
N VAL A 4 3.29 -10.90 14.10
CA VAL A 4 3.27 -9.49 13.70
C VAL A 4 3.68 -9.34 12.24
N LEU A 5 4.79 -9.96 11.84
CA LEU A 5 5.23 -9.93 10.44
C LEU A 5 4.24 -10.58 9.49
N GLN A 6 3.64 -11.70 9.89
CA GLN A 6 2.63 -12.36 9.05
C GLN A 6 1.43 -11.45 8.81
N ILE A 7 0.93 -10.76 9.85
CA ILE A 7 -0.15 -9.79 9.72
C ILE A 7 0.25 -8.61 8.84
N LEU A 8 1.47 -8.06 9.01
CA LEU A 8 1.98 -6.97 8.17
C LEU A 8 2.06 -7.38 6.70
N VAL A 9 2.56 -8.57 6.41
CA VAL A 9 2.68 -9.10 5.03
C VAL A 9 1.30 -9.34 4.42
N VAL A 10 0.36 -9.97 5.14
CA VAL A 10 -1.01 -10.16 4.65
C VAL A 10 -1.70 -8.82 4.39
N GLY A 11 -1.55 -7.86 5.31
CA GLY A 11 -2.05 -6.51 5.15
C GLY A 11 -1.46 -5.81 3.92
N LEU A 12 -0.14 -5.90 3.72
CA LEU A 12 0.54 -5.35 2.56
C LEU A 12 0.06 -5.98 1.24
N ILE A 13 -0.17 -7.30 1.22
CA ILE A 13 -0.71 -8.00 0.04
C ILE A 13 -2.11 -7.48 -0.30
N ILE A 14 -3.02 -7.46 0.68
CA ILE A 14 -4.40 -6.99 0.47
C ILE A 14 -4.39 -5.53 0.01
N TYR A 15 -3.59 -4.68 0.66
CA TYR A 15 -3.48 -3.27 0.31
C TYR A 15 -2.93 -3.07 -1.12
N SER A 16 -1.97 -3.90 -1.54
CA SER A 16 -1.43 -3.89 -2.90
C SER A 16 -2.48 -4.30 -3.93
N LEU A 17 -3.28 -5.35 -3.65
CA LEU A 17 -4.36 -5.77 -4.55
C LEU A 17 -5.41 -4.67 -4.74
N VAL A 18 -5.76 -3.98 -3.66
CA VAL A 18 -6.66 -2.82 -3.73
C VAL A 18 -6.07 -1.70 -4.59
N LEU A 19 -4.80 -1.35 -4.37
CA LEU A 19 -4.12 -0.30 -5.15
C LEU A 19 -3.99 -0.63 -6.64
N ILE A 20 -3.69 -1.88 -6.97
CA ILE A 20 -3.59 -2.36 -8.37
C ILE A 20 -4.90 -2.13 -9.13
N ILE A 21 -6.05 -2.22 -8.47
CA ILE A 21 -7.36 -1.95 -9.08
C ILE A 21 -7.70 -0.46 -9.00
N ALA A 22 -7.56 0.14 -7.82
CA ALA A 22 -8.00 1.50 -7.54
C ALA A 22 -7.22 2.56 -8.35
N VAL A 23 -5.91 2.39 -8.56
CA VAL A 23 -5.09 3.36 -9.27
C VAL A 23 -5.47 3.45 -10.76
N PRO A 24 -5.51 2.36 -11.55
CA PRO A 24 -5.95 2.42 -12.94
C PRO A 24 -7.38 2.94 -13.10
N VAL A 25 -8.31 2.49 -12.26
CA VAL A 25 -9.72 2.92 -12.31
C VAL A 25 -9.83 4.44 -12.06
N SER A 26 -9.13 4.94 -11.04
CA SER A 26 -9.16 6.37 -10.71
C SER A 26 -8.50 7.23 -11.79
N LEU A 27 -7.41 6.77 -12.40
CA LEU A 27 -6.69 7.50 -13.44
C LEU A 27 -7.40 7.46 -14.81
N SER A 28 -8.14 6.40 -15.10
CA SER A 28 -8.89 6.24 -16.36
C SER A 28 -10.19 7.06 -16.40
N THR A 29 -10.66 7.57 -15.25
CA THR A 29 -11.86 8.39 -15.18
C THR A 29 -11.61 9.77 -15.80
N VAL A 30 -12.62 10.38 -16.44
CA VAL A 30 -12.54 11.76 -16.97
C VAL A 30 -12.14 12.72 -15.85
N SER A 31 -11.14 13.56 -16.11
CA SER A 31 -10.47 14.43 -15.10
C SER A 31 -10.00 13.70 -13.83
N GLY A 32 -9.82 12.37 -13.91
CA GLY A 32 -9.52 11.48 -12.79
C GLY A 32 -8.24 11.85 -12.07
N TRP A 33 -7.21 12.29 -12.79
CA TRP A 33 -6.01 12.83 -12.17
C TRP A 33 -6.30 14.02 -11.26
N SER A 34 -6.99 15.05 -11.76
CA SER A 34 -7.31 16.24 -10.95
C SER A 34 -8.15 15.90 -9.73
N ARG A 35 -9.07 14.93 -9.86
CA ARG A 35 -9.99 14.53 -8.78
C ARG A 35 -9.35 13.63 -7.73
N TYR A 36 -8.52 12.67 -8.14
CA TYR A 36 -8.02 11.60 -7.27
C TYR A 36 -6.52 11.71 -6.96
N LYS A 37 -5.80 12.71 -7.50
CA LYS A 37 -4.35 12.89 -7.28
C LYS A 37 -3.95 12.80 -5.82
N SER A 38 -4.60 13.56 -4.93
CA SER A 38 -4.23 13.57 -3.51
C SER A 38 -4.41 12.18 -2.87
N THR A 39 -5.51 11.50 -3.18
CA THR A 39 -5.81 10.13 -2.68
C THR A 39 -4.82 9.10 -3.21
N ILE A 40 -4.49 9.13 -4.50
CA ILE A 40 -3.55 8.17 -5.11
C ILE A 40 -2.15 8.38 -4.52
N VAL A 41 -1.72 9.64 -4.40
CA VAL A 41 -0.39 9.97 -3.84
C VAL A 41 -0.32 9.59 -2.36
N SER A 42 -1.33 9.92 -1.56
CA SER A 42 -1.32 9.57 -0.13
C SER A 42 -1.39 8.05 0.08
N ALA A 43 -2.18 7.33 -0.71
CA ALA A 43 -2.25 5.87 -0.64
C ALA A 43 -0.93 5.21 -1.08
N SER A 44 -0.25 5.76 -2.09
CA SER A 44 1.08 5.30 -2.52
C SER A 44 2.14 5.55 -1.44
N ILE A 45 2.14 6.71 -0.80
CA ILE A 45 3.03 7.01 0.33
C ILE A 45 2.74 6.06 1.50
N GLY A 46 1.46 5.80 1.81
CA GLY A 46 1.05 4.85 2.83
C GLY A 46 1.53 3.42 2.53
N TRP A 47 1.46 2.99 1.26
CA TRP A 47 1.99 1.71 0.82
C TRP A 47 3.51 1.61 1.04
N VAL A 48 4.27 2.64 0.65
CA VAL A 48 5.72 2.70 0.91
C VAL A 48 6.01 2.64 2.41
N GLY A 49 5.24 3.38 3.23
CA GLY A 49 5.34 3.34 4.69
C GLY A 49 5.14 1.93 5.25
N LEU A 50 4.14 1.20 4.75
CA LEU A 50 3.88 -0.20 5.11
C LEU A 50 5.03 -1.14 4.71
N VAL A 51 5.62 -0.96 3.53
CA VAL A 51 6.79 -1.72 3.08
C VAL A 51 7.98 -1.49 4.02
N LEU A 52 8.29 -0.22 4.31
CA LEU A 52 9.39 0.15 5.22
C LEU A 52 9.16 -0.37 6.63
N LEU A 53 7.92 -0.27 7.14
CA LEU A 53 7.54 -0.79 8.44
C LEU A 53 7.71 -2.31 8.51
N THR A 54 7.31 -3.03 7.46
CA THR A 54 7.48 -4.48 7.38
C THR A 54 8.96 -4.85 7.37
N GLY A 55 9.79 -4.15 6.58
CA GLY A 55 11.23 -4.34 6.57
C GLY A 55 11.89 -4.03 7.92
N PHE A 56 11.43 -2.98 8.60
CA PHE A 56 11.87 -2.64 9.95
C PHE A 56 11.53 -3.75 10.95
N PHE A 57 10.30 -4.25 10.99
CA PHE A 57 9.95 -5.37 11.87
C PHE A 57 10.71 -6.66 11.52
N ASN A 58 11.10 -6.83 10.26
CA ASN A 58 11.86 -8.00 9.82
C ASN A 58 13.26 -8.05 10.44
N SER A 59 13.88 -6.90 10.74
CA SER A 59 15.22 -6.88 11.36
C SER A 59 15.24 -7.36 12.81
N PHE A 60 14.09 -7.44 13.48
CA PHE A 60 13.96 -7.98 14.84
C PHE A 60 13.68 -9.48 14.88
N VAL A 61 13.46 -10.11 13.72
CA VAL A 61 13.23 -11.54 13.61
C VAL A 61 14.56 -12.20 13.25
N SER A 62 15.11 -12.97 14.20
CA SER A 62 16.30 -13.80 14.03
C SER A 62 16.01 -15.06 13.22
#